data_AF-A0A8D8WDE4-F1
#
_entry.id   AF-A0A8D8WDE4-F1
#
_cell.length_a   1.000
_cell.length_b   1.000
_cell.length_c   1.000
_cell.angle_alpha   90.00
_cell.angle_beta   90.00
_cell.angle_gamma   90.00
#
_symmetry.space_group_name_H-M   'P 1'
#
loop_
_entity.id
_entity.type
_entity.pdbx_description
1 polymer ?
#
loop_
_entity_poly.entity_id
_entity_poly.type
_entity_poly.pdbx_seq_one_letter_code
_entity_poly.pdbx_strand_id
1 'polypeptide(L)'
;MLQQNKILKVIRKNLVKKCLELFEELAEDNENYKKFYEQFSKNLKLGIHEDSQNRKKLADLLRYQTSASGDDSISLNDYVGRMKGNQRQIFYITGETKDQVANSAFVERVKKRGFEVIYMTEPIDEYVVQPLKDYDGKTLVSVTKEGLELPEDEEEKKKREESKVKFENLCKVMKDILDKKVEKVIVSNRLVESPCCIVTSQYGWTANMERIMKAQALRDTSTMGYMAAKKHL
;
A
#
# COMPACT_ATOMS: atom_id res chain seq x y z
N MET A 1 31.96 -16.77 25.68
CA MET A 1 31.32 -15.71 24.88
C MET A 1 29.90 -16.03 24.36
N LEU A 2 29.49 -17.30 24.14
CA LEU A 2 28.11 -17.61 23.70
C LEU A 2 27.01 -17.45 24.79
N GLN A 3 27.33 -17.72 26.06
CA GLN A 3 26.37 -17.57 27.17
C GLN A 3 25.99 -16.10 27.44
N GLN A 4 26.95 -15.17 27.38
CA GLN A 4 26.70 -13.73 27.48
C GLN A 4 25.74 -13.23 26.38
N ASN A 5 25.80 -13.83 25.19
CA ASN A 5 24.91 -13.49 24.06
C ASN A 5 23.44 -13.85 24.34
N LYS A 6 23.15 -14.92 25.11
CA LYS A 6 21.77 -15.26 25.51
C LYS A 6 21.19 -14.22 26.48
N ILE A 7 21.98 -13.76 27.45
CA ILE A 7 21.55 -12.74 28.42
C ILE A 7 21.23 -11.42 27.70
N LEU A 8 22.11 -10.98 26.79
CA LEU A 8 21.88 -9.76 26.00
C LEU A 8 20.60 -9.84 25.15
N LYS A 9 20.28 -11.00 24.59
CA LYS A 9 19.02 -11.20 23.84
C LYS A 9 17.78 -11.04 24.73
N VAL A 10 17.83 -11.53 25.98
CA VAL A 10 16.73 -11.38 26.94
C VAL A 10 16.58 -9.91 27.34
N ILE A 11 17.69 -9.22 27.65
CA ILE A 11 17.68 -7.78 27.96
C ILE A 11 17.06 -6.99 26.80
N ARG A 12 17.52 -7.23 25.56
CA ARG A 12 16.98 -6.59 24.36
C ARG A 12 15.47 -6.80 24.24
N LYS A 13 14.98 -8.03 24.44
CA LYS A 13 13.55 -8.35 24.36
C LYS A 13 12.73 -7.55 25.39
N ASN A 14 13.22 -7.45 26.62
CA ASN A 14 12.54 -6.70 27.67
C ASN A 14 12.56 -5.18 27.42
N LEU A 15 13.68 -4.65 26.93
CA LEU A 15 13.77 -3.24 26.54
C LEU A 15 12.80 -2.90 25.42
N VAL A 16 12.77 -3.69 24.34
CA VAL A 16 11.83 -3.49 23.23
C VAL A 16 10.39 -3.52 23.72
N LYS A 17 10.05 -4.48 24.59
CA LYS A 17 8.71 -4.55 25.20
C LYS A 17 8.37 -3.26 25.95
N LYS A 18 9.28 -2.75 26.78
CA LYS A 18 9.07 -1.51 27.55
C LYS A 18 9.00 -0.26 26.67
N CYS A 19 9.78 -0.19 25.60
CA CYS A 19 9.68 0.88 24.62
C CYS A 19 8.32 0.88 23.91
N LEU A 20 7.81 -0.30 23.52
CA LEU A 20 6.49 -0.41 22.89
C LEU A 20 5.37 -0.01 23.84
N GLU A 21 5.42 -0.43 25.11
CA GLU A 21 4.47 0.02 26.15
C GLU A 21 4.50 1.55 26.28
N LEU A 22 5.68 2.17 26.31
CA LEU A 22 5.82 3.63 26.34
C LEU A 22 5.24 4.31 25.08
N PHE A 23 5.42 3.72 23.90
CA PHE A 23 4.87 4.28 22.66
C PHE A 23 3.35 4.15 22.61
N GLU A 24 2.80 3.07 23.17
CA GLU A 24 1.35 2.86 23.33
C GLU A 24 0.77 3.91 24.29
N GLU A 25 1.39 4.13 25.46
CA GLU A 25 1.02 5.20 26.40
C GLU A 25 1.11 6.60 25.76
N LEU A 26 2.18 6.86 25.00
CA LEU A 26 2.35 8.14 24.31
C LEU A 26 1.27 8.36 23.25
N ALA A 27 0.74 7.29 22.64
CA ALA A 27 -0.32 7.38 21.63
C ALA A 27 -1.67 7.81 22.21
N GLU A 28 -1.85 7.77 23.54
CA GLU A 28 -3.04 8.30 24.21
C GLU A 28 -3.03 9.83 24.26
N ASP A 29 -1.86 10.46 24.19
CA ASP A 29 -1.68 11.91 24.08
C ASP A 29 -1.44 12.32 22.63
N ASN A 30 -2.52 12.72 21.95
CA ASN A 30 -2.49 13.07 20.52
C ASN A 30 -1.46 14.15 20.16
N GLU A 31 -1.25 15.17 21.00
CA GLU A 31 -0.33 16.26 20.69
C GLU A 31 1.13 15.80 20.78
N ASN A 32 1.47 15.10 21.87
CA ASN A 32 2.83 14.60 22.05
C ASN A 32 3.13 13.44 21.10
N TYR A 33 2.15 12.60 20.81
CA TYR A 33 2.29 11.53 19.84
C TYR A 33 2.56 12.07 18.44
N LYS A 34 1.89 13.16 18.02
CA LYS A 34 2.14 13.79 16.72
C LYS A 34 3.61 14.22 16.59
N LYS A 35 4.17 14.86 17.62
CA LYS A 35 5.59 15.26 17.65
C LYS A 35 6.52 14.05 17.60
N PHE A 36 6.21 13.01 18.38
CA PHE A 36 6.99 11.76 18.36
C PHE A 36 6.95 11.09 16.99
N TYR A 37 5.76 10.96 16.39
CA TYR A 37 5.60 10.31 15.10
C TYR A 37 6.31 11.08 13.99
N GLU A 38 6.24 12.42 13.99
CA GLU A 38 6.96 13.25 13.02
C GLU A 38 8.48 13.00 13.04
N GLN A 39 9.05 12.79 14.22
CA GLN A 39 10.49 12.57 14.38
C GLN A 39 10.91 11.10 14.17
N PHE A 40 10.06 10.15 14.55
CA PHE A 40 10.44 8.74 14.69
C PHE A 40 9.63 7.77 13.82
N SER A 41 8.71 8.24 12.98
CA SER A 41 7.91 7.40 12.07
C SER A 41 8.76 6.44 11.24
N LYS A 42 9.90 6.91 10.72
CA LYS A 42 10.83 6.09 9.93
C LYS A 42 11.39 4.91 10.72
N ASN A 43 11.63 5.07 12.01
CA ASN A 43 12.10 3.99 12.89
C ASN A 43 10.99 2.98 13.16
N LEU A 44 9.75 3.45 13.38
CA LEU A 44 8.59 2.56 13.51
C LEU A 44 8.38 1.73 12.24
N LYS A 45 8.43 2.40 11.08
CA LYS A 45 8.28 1.77 9.76
C LYS A 45 9.41 0.78 9.46
N LEU A 46 10.65 1.08 9.83
CA LEU A 46 11.75 0.13 9.75
C LEU A 46 11.53 -1.07 10.69
N GLY A 47 11.02 -0.82 11.90
CA GLY A 47 10.62 -1.87 12.83
C GLY A 47 9.56 -2.81 12.24
N ILE A 48 8.57 -2.31 11.49
CA ILE A 48 7.60 -3.15 10.76
C ILE A 48 8.30 -4.06 9.76
N HIS A 49 9.30 -3.53 9.06
CA HIS A 49 10.06 -4.28 8.06
C HIS A 49 10.88 -5.41 8.69
N GLU A 50 11.62 -5.11 9.77
CA GLU A 50 12.61 -6.01 10.35
C GLU A 50 12.07 -6.90 11.49
N ASP A 51 11.24 -6.35 12.39
CA ASP A 51 10.79 -7.02 13.62
C ASP A 51 9.44 -7.72 13.42
N SER A 52 9.50 -8.94 12.88
CA SER A 52 8.31 -9.78 12.71
C SER A 52 7.56 -10.13 14.01
N GLN A 53 8.21 -10.10 15.17
CA GLN A 53 7.58 -10.46 16.44
C GLN A 53 6.70 -9.32 16.97
N ASN A 54 7.15 -8.08 16.79
CA ASN A 54 6.46 -6.89 17.28
C ASN A 54 5.68 -6.13 16.21
N ARG A 55 5.69 -6.61 14.95
CA ARG A 55 5.04 -5.96 13.81
C ARG A 55 3.60 -5.53 14.08
N LYS A 56 2.80 -6.36 14.73
CA LYS A 56 1.39 -6.04 15.02
C LYS A 56 1.28 -4.79 15.90
N LYS A 57 2.02 -4.75 17.02
CA LYS A 57 2.06 -3.60 17.93
C LYS A 57 2.59 -2.34 17.23
N LEU A 58 3.62 -2.49 16.41
CA LEU A 58 4.16 -1.38 15.62
C LEU A 58 3.15 -0.85 14.59
N ALA A 59 2.27 -1.71 14.06
CA ALA A 59 1.28 -1.30 13.06
C ALA A 59 0.18 -0.43 13.68
N ASP A 60 -0.17 -0.68 14.95
CA ASP A 60 -1.09 0.14 15.73
C ASP A 60 -0.55 1.58 15.94
N LEU A 61 0.77 1.74 15.88
CA LEU A 61 1.48 3.01 16.00
C LEU A 61 1.62 3.75 14.66
N LEU A 62 1.18 3.17 13.54
CA LEU A 62 1.25 3.88 12.26
C LEU A 62 0.17 4.97 12.18
N ARG A 63 0.53 6.09 11.56
CA ARG A 63 -0.37 7.20 11.24
C ARG A 63 -0.18 7.59 9.79
N TYR A 64 -1.30 7.72 9.06
CA TYR A 64 -1.30 8.07 7.65
C TYR A 64 -2.40 9.08 7.34
N GLN A 65 -2.14 9.94 6.37
CA GLN A 65 -3.21 10.71 5.75
C GLN A 65 -4.03 9.80 4.83
N THR A 66 -5.31 10.11 4.68
CA THR A 66 -6.22 9.34 3.84
C THR A 66 -7.08 10.25 2.98
N SER A 67 -7.84 9.65 2.06
CA SER A 67 -8.82 10.37 1.26
C SER A 67 -9.95 11.01 2.06
N ALA A 68 -10.13 10.63 3.33
CA ALA A 68 -11.22 11.10 4.19
C ALA A 68 -10.73 11.89 5.42
N SER A 69 -9.43 11.87 5.74
CA SER A 69 -8.89 12.52 6.93
C SER A 69 -8.50 14.00 6.74
N GLY A 70 -8.64 14.55 5.54
CA GLY A 70 -8.19 15.91 5.25
C GLY A 70 -6.68 16.05 5.42
N ASP A 71 -6.24 16.93 6.31
CA ASP A 71 -4.83 17.13 6.64
C ASP A 71 -4.34 16.32 7.84
N ASP A 72 -5.27 15.70 8.57
CA ASP A 72 -4.94 14.89 9.72
C ASP A 72 -4.42 13.51 9.32
N SER A 73 -3.53 12.97 10.15
CA SER A 73 -3.06 11.60 10.04
C SER A 73 -3.80 10.72 11.05
N ILE A 74 -4.39 9.64 10.58
CA ILE A 74 -5.22 8.72 11.36
C ILE A 74 -4.56 7.35 11.48
N SER A 75 -4.94 6.58 12.50
CA SER A 75 -4.42 5.23 12.70
C SER A 75 -5.06 4.20 11.76
N LEU A 76 -4.41 3.05 11.58
CA LEU A 76 -5.02 1.92 10.86
C LEU A 76 -6.30 1.44 11.57
N ASN A 77 -6.37 1.54 12.90
CA ASN A 77 -7.56 1.23 13.67
C ASN A 77 -8.71 2.20 13.36
N ASP A 78 -8.44 3.50 13.27
CA ASP A 78 -9.45 4.50 12.89
C ASP A 78 -9.98 4.24 11.48
N TYR A 79 -9.09 3.85 10.54
CA TYR A 79 -9.50 3.44 9.21
C TYR A 79 -10.44 2.23 9.27
N VAL A 80 -10.07 1.18 10.02
CA VAL A 80 -10.89 -0.03 10.19
C VAL A 80 -12.25 0.31 10.80
N GLY A 81 -12.29 1.19 11.80
CA GLY A 81 -13.53 1.68 12.40
C GLY A 81 -14.44 2.46 11.43
N ARG A 82 -13.88 3.04 10.37
CA ARG A 82 -14.62 3.75 9.30
C ARG A 82 -14.91 2.89 8.07
N MET A 83 -14.47 1.63 8.04
CA MET A 83 -14.73 0.75 6.90
C MET A 83 -16.23 0.54 6.70
N LYS A 84 -16.66 0.53 5.44
CA LYS A 84 -18.04 0.18 5.10
C LYS A 84 -18.32 -1.29 5.42
N GLY A 85 -19.56 -1.63 5.75
CA GLY A 85 -19.93 -3.02 6.09
C GLY A 85 -19.64 -4.06 5.01
N ASN A 86 -19.62 -3.66 3.73
CA ASN A 86 -19.24 -4.53 2.61
C ASN A 86 -17.75 -4.47 2.23
N GLN A 87 -16.94 -3.69 2.94
CA GLN A 87 -15.51 -3.54 2.69
C GLN A 87 -14.72 -4.61 3.45
N ARG A 88 -13.95 -5.42 2.72
CA ARG A 88 -13.12 -6.50 3.30
C ARG A 88 -11.63 -6.19 3.32
N GLN A 89 -11.23 -5.12 2.62
CA GLN A 89 -9.83 -4.81 2.33
C GLN A 89 -9.52 -3.36 2.68
N ILE A 90 -8.29 -3.10 3.12
CA ILE A 90 -7.76 -1.77 3.37
C ILE A 90 -7.10 -1.30 2.07
N PHE A 91 -7.62 -0.23 1.47
CA PHE A 91 -7.08 0.30 0.23
C PHE A 91 -5.98 1.32 0.51
N TYR A 92 -4.85 1.18 -0.18
CA TYR A 92 -3.74 2.14 -0.09
C TYR A 92 -3.16 2.46 -1.46
N ILE A 93 -2.45 3.58 -1.54
CA ILE A 93 -1.65 3.99 -2.69
C ILE A 93 -0.31 4.52 -2.20
N THR A 94 0.75 4.15 -2.90
CA THR A 94 2.10 4.67 -2.68
C THR A 94 2.48 5.67 -3.77
N GLY A 95 3.23 6.70 -3.41
CA GLY A 95 3.71 7.71 -4.35
C GLY A 95 4.71 8.68 -3.74
N GLU A 96 5.03 9.75 -4.44
CA GLU A 96 6.04 10.74 -4.01
C GLU A 96 5.45 11.80 -3.07
N THR A 97 4.22 12.24 -3.35
CA THR A 97 3.57 13.33 -2.60
C THR A 97 2.09 13.04 -2.39
N LYS A 98 1.49 13.66 -1.38
CA LYS A 98 0.05 13.59 -1.09
C LYS A 98 -0.77 14.01 -2.32
N ASP A 99 -0.41 15.14 -2.93
CA ASP A 99 -1.14 15.69 -4.07
C ASP A 99 -1.11 14.76 -5.28
N GLN A 100 0.03 14.11 -5.54
CA GLN A 100 0.15 13.16 -6.64
C GLN A 100 -0.78 11.96 -6.45
N VAL A 101 -0.81 11.37 -5.25
CA VAL A 101 -1.62 10.17 -5.00
C VAL A 101 -3.11 10.50 -4.82
N ALA A 102 -3.44 11.66 -4.25
CA ALA A 102 -4.82 12.09 -4.04
C ALA A 102 -5.55 12.43 -5.35
N ASN A 103 -4.80 12.87 -6.37
CA ASN A 103 -5.28 13.16 -7.73
C ASN A 103 -5.00 12.02 -8.72
N SER A 104 -4.61 10.84 -8.23
CA SER A 104 -4.32 9.70 -9.10
C SER A 104 -5.58 9.09 -9.69
N ALA A 105 -5.51 8.67 -10.96
CA ALA A 105 -6.57 7.90 -11.62
C ALA A 105 -6.95 6.62 -10.84
N PHE A 106 -6.01 6.04 -10.09
CA PHE A 106 -6.24 4.83 -9.31
C PHE A 106 -7.17 5.03 -8.11
N VAL A 107 -7.33 6.26 -7.62
CA VAL A 107 -8.20 6.54 -6.47
C VAL A 107 -9.57 7.08 -6.87
N GLU A 108 -9.77 7.47 -8.12
CA GLU A 108 -11.03 8.07 -8.63
C GLU A 108 -12.24 7.19 -8.33
N ARG A 109 -12.27 5.95 -8.83
CA ARG A 109 -13.41 5.03 -8.63
C ARG A 109 -13.56 4.63 -7.16
N VAL A 110 -12.44 4.44 -6.46
CA VAL A 110 -12.42 4.05 -5.04
C VAL A 110 -13.13 5.12 -4.20
N LYS A 111 -12.77 6.39 -4.43
CA LYS A 111 -13.40 7.57 -3.81
C LYS A 111 -14.85 7.75 -4.27
N LYS A 112 -15.17 7.56 -5.56
CA LYS A 112 -16.57 7.64 -6.06
C LYS A 112 -17.48 6.58 -5.42
N ARG A 113 -16.95 5.41 -5.06
CA ARG A 113 -17.67 4.40 -4.28
C ARG A 113 -17.64 4.65 -2.77
N GLY A 114 -17.04 5.76 -2.34
CA GLY A 114 -16.91 6.18 -0.95
C GLY A 114 -16.05 5.25 -0.11
N PHE A 115 -15.10 4.54 -0.70
CA PHE A 115 -14.09 3.82 0.07
C PHE A 115 -12.93 4.76 0.40
N GLU A 116 -12.42 4.65 1.62
CA GLU A 116 -11.26 5.42 2.09
C GLU A 116 -9.96 4.83 1.53
N VAL A 117 -9.02 5.66 1.10
CA VAL A 117 -7.70 5.24 0.62
C VAL A 117 -6.61 5.84 1.49
N ILE A 118 -5.69 5.00 1.96
CA ILE A 118 -4.50 5.41 2.70
C ILE A 118 -3.43 5.95 1.72
N TYR A 119 -2.90 7.13 2.02
CA TYR A 119 -1.83 7.75 1.25
C TYR A 119 -0.48 7.49 1.90
N MET A 120 0.39 6.79 1.17
CA MET A 120 1.73 6.44 1.60
C MET A 120 2.77 7.16 0.74
N THR A 121 3.41 8.18 1.30
CA THR A 121 4.21 9.13 0.54
C THR A 121 5.70 9.09 0.89
N GLU A 122 6.11 8.23 1.83
CA GLU A 122 7.52 8.06 2.15
C GLU A 122 8.11 6.83 1.45
N PRO A 123 9.36 6.88 0.96
CA PRO A 123 10.00 5.72 0.33
C PRO A 123 10.01 4.45 1.19
N ILE A 124 10.11 4.60 2.52
CA ILE A 124 10.09 3.48 3.47
C ILE A 124 8.73 2.77 3.48
N ASP A 125 7.63 3.43 3.09
CA ASP A 125 6.29 2.81 3.08
C ASP A 125 6.20 1.63 2.09
N GLU A 126 6.95 1.68 0.98
CA GLU A 126 7.05 0.56 0.03
C GLU A 126 7.69 -0.69 0.65
N TYR A 127 8.46 -0.52 1.73
CA TYR A 127 9.03 -1.62 2.51
C TYR A 127 8.14 -2.06 3.67
N VAL A 128 7.27 -1.17 4.18
CA VAL A 128 6.29 -1.46 5.23
C VAL A 128 5.20 -2.40 4.71
N VAL A 129 4.65 -2.12 3.53
CA VAL A 129 3.53 -2.89 2.97
C VAL A 129 3.91 -4.28 2.46
N GLN A 130 5.21 -4.58 2.33
CA GLN A 130 5.67 -5.90 1.92
C GLN A 130 5.38 -6.98 3.00
N PRO A 131 5.82 -6.79 4.26
CA PRO A 131 5.49 -7.72 5.33
C PRO A 131 4.16 -7.41 6.03
N LEU A 132 3.64 -6.18 5.97
CA LEU A 132 2.33 -5.82 6.53
C LEU A 132 1.21 -6.18 5.54
N LYS A 133 0.90 -7.48 5.44
CA LYS A 133 -0.09 -8.01 4.49
C LYS A 133 -1.53 -7.80 4.95
N ASP A 134 -1.76 -7.80 6.26
CA ASP A 134 -3.06 -7.63 6.89
C ASP A 134 -2.96 -6.82 8.18
N TYR A 135 -4.09 -6.21 8.54
CA TYR A 135 -4.29 -5.49 9.79
C TYR A 135 -5.71 -5.76 10.28
N ASP A 136 -5.85 -6.17 11.53
CA ASP A 136 -7.13 -6.58 12.14
C ASP A 136 -7.98 -7.54 11.27
N GLY A 137 -7.31 -8.53 10.65
CA GLY A 137 -7.95 -9.50 9.76
C GLY A 137 -8.40 -8.96 8.40
N LYS A 138 -8.07 -7.71 8.08
CA LYS A 138 -8.33 -7.08 6.77
C LYS A 138 -7.04 -7.03 5.96
N THR A 139 -7.07 -7.53 4.73
CA THR A 139 -5.90 -7.50 3.85
C THR A 139 -5.65 -6.10 3.30
N LEU A 140 -4.39 -5.68 3.24
CA LEU A 140 -3.99 -4.42 2.61
C LEU A 140 -3.85 -4.64 1.10
N VAL A 141 -4.46 -3.77 0.29
CA VAL A 141 -4.46 -3.86 -1.17
C VAL A 141 -4.06 -2.53 -1.80
N SER A 142 -3.03 -2.58 -2.64
CA SER A 142 -2.64 -1.43 -3.46
C SER A 142 -3.61 -1.23 -4.61
N VAL A 143 -4.11 0.01 -4.77
CA VAL A 143 -4.96 0.38 -5.92
C VAL A 143 -4.18 0.46 -7.25
N THR A 144 -2.85 0.46 -7.21
CA THR A 144 -1.96 0.52 -8.38
C THR A 144 -1.59 -0.86 -8.95
N LYS A 145 -1.98 -1.93 -8.25
CA LYS A 145 -1.78 -3.32 -8.71
C LYS A 145 -2.99 -3.83 -9.47
N GLU A 146 -2.76 -4.81 -10.35
CA GLU A 146 -3.83 -5.53 -11.03
C GLU A 146 -4.73 -6.28 -10.02
N GLY A 147 -5.94 -6.64 -10.46
CA GLY A 147 -6.87 -7.40 -9.61
C GLY A 147 -7.46 -6.61 -8.44
N LEU A 148 -7.47 -5.28 -8.51
CA LEU A 148 -8.26 -4.45 -7.58
C LEU A 148 -9.74 -4.79 -7.77
N GLU A 149 -10.32 -5.43 -6.77
CA GLU A 149 -11.74 -5.74 -6.70
C GLU A 149 -12.42 -4.71 -5.81
N LEU A 150 -13.27 -3.89 -6.43
CA LEU A 150 -14.17 -3.02 -5.68
C LEU A 150 -15.50 -3.75 -5.53
N PRO A 151 -16.16 -3.69 -4.35
CA PRO A 151 -17.52 -4.22 -4.20
C PRO A 151 -18.45 -3.65 -5.29
N GLU A 152 -18.94 -4.53 -6.16
CA GLU A 152 -19.82 -4.26 -7.29
C GLU A 152 -21.21 -4.85 -7.03
N ASP A 153 -22.24 -4.22 -7.56
CA ASP A 153 -23.54 -4.86 -7.70
C ASP A 153 -23.60 -5.75 -8.96
N GLU A 154 -24.63 -6.59 -9.06
CA GLU A 154 -24.80 -7.52 -10.19
C GLU A 154 -25.00 -6.80 -11.53
N GLU A 155 -25.57 -5.59 -11.54
CA GLU A 155 -25.79 -4.82 -12.77
C GLU A 155 -24.48 -4.23 -13.31
N GLU A 156 -23.65 -3.67 -12.44
CA GLU A 156 -22.31 -3.19 -12.74
C GLU A 156 -21.42 -4.32 -13.24
N LYS A 157 -21.49 -5.48 -12.59
CA LYS A 157 -20.75 -6.67 -12.99
C LYS A 157 -21.16 -7.11 -14.39
N LYS A 158 -22.46 -7.14 -14.68
CA LYS A 158 -22.98 -7.45 -16.03
C LYS A 158 -22.49 -6.45 -17.07
N LYS A 159 -22.61 -5.14 -16.81
CA LYS A 159 -22.11 -4.07 -17.70
C LYS A 159 -20.61 -4.19 -17.96
N ARG A 160 -19.82 -4.62 -16.96
CA ARG A 160 -18.39 -4.85 -17.12
C ARG A 160 -18.10 -6.04 -18.05
N GLU A 161 -18.81 -7.15 -17.89
CA GLU A 161 -18.64 -8.32 -18.78
C GLU A 161 -19.08 -7.98 -20.22
N GLU A 162 -20.18 -7.25 -20.40
CA GLU A 162 -20.59 -6.74 -21.73
C GLU A 162 -19.53 -5.82 -22.35
N SER A 163 -18.93 -4.93 -21.55
CA SER A 163 -17.86 -4.05 -22.00
C SER A 163 -16.60 -4.83 -22.39
N LYS A 164 -16.24 -5.87 -21.65
CA LYS A 164 -15.10 -6.75 -22.00
C LYS A 164 -15.31 -7.39 -23.36
N VAL A 165 -16.50 -7.92 -23.65
CA VAL A 165 -16.83 -8.52 -24.94
C VAL A 165 -16.80 -7.46 -26.04
N LYS A 166 -17.43 -6.30 -25.80
CA LYS A 166 -17.49 -5.18 -26.76
C LYS A 166 -16.11 -4.67 -27.17
N PHE A 167 -15.17 -4.57 -26.21
CA PHE A 167 -13.83 -4.04 -26.44
C PHE A 167 -12.76 -5.12 -26.63
N GLU A 168 -13.12 -6.40 -26.71
CA GLU A 168 -12.16 -7.51 -26.83
C GLU A 168 -11.23 -7.33 -28.04
N ASN A 169 -11.80 -7.01 -29.21
CA ASN A 169 -11.02 -6.78 -30.43
C ASN A 169 -10.12 -5.54 -30.32
N LEU A 170 -10.59 -4.48 -29.64
CA LEU A 170 -9.77 -3.30 -29.39
C LEU A 170 -8.57 -3.64 -28.50
N CYS A 171 -8.79 -4.39 -27.42
CA CYS A 171 -7.71 -4.84 -26.55
C CYS A 171 -6.68 -5.70 -27.29
N LYS A 172 -7.11 -6.58 -28.21
CA LYS A 172 -6.21 -7.37 -29.07
C LYS A 172 -5.35 -6.48 -29.96
N VAL A 173 -5.97 -5.56 -30.71
CA VAL A 173 -5.24 -4.62 -31.58
C VAL A 173 -4.26 -3.76 -30.78
N MET A 174 -4.66 -3.26 -29.62
CA MET A 174 -3.77 -2.50 -28.74
C MET A 174 -2.61 -3.34 -28.22
N LYS A 175 -2.84 -4.61 -27.86
CA LYS A 175 -1.78 -5.53 -27.43
C LYS A 175 -0.81 -5.81 -28.57
N ASP A 176 -1.27 -6.01 -29.80
CA ASP A 176 -0.41 -6.23 -30.97
C ASP A 176 0.48 -5.01 -31.25
N ILE A 177 -0.08 -3.79 -31.16
CA ILE A 177 0.67 -2.54 -31.31
C ILE A 177 1.71 -2.37 -30.19
N LEU A 178 1.36 -2.76 -28.96
CA LEU A 178 2.16 -2.57 -27.76
C LEU A 178 2.90 -3.83 -27.31
N ASP A 179 3.14 -4.79 -28.21
CA ASP A 179 3.48 -6.17 -27.85
C ASP A 179 4.65 -6.28 -26.85
N LYS A 180 5.76 -5.61 -27.13
CA LYS A 180 6.96 -5.61 -26.27
C LYS A 180 6.91 -4.60 -25.12
N LYS A 181 5.84 -3.81 -25.01
CA LYS A 181 5.69 -2.72 -24.03
C LYS A 181 4.77 -3.06 -22.87
N VAL A 182 3.70 -3.81 -23.13
CA VAL A 182 2.72 -4.24 -22.12
C VAL A 182 2.48 -5.75 -22.24
N GLU A 183 2.29 -6.41 -21.11
CA GLU A 183 2.02 -7.85 -21.10
C GLU A 183 0.56 -8.17 -21.42
N LYS A 184 -0.37 -7.31 -21.01
CA LYS A 184 -1.80 -7.51 -21.23
C LYS A 184 -2.51 -6.17 -21.41
N VAL A 185 -3.58 -6.17 -22.18
CA VAL A 185 -4.53 -5.05 -22.29
C VAL A 185 -5.90 -5.56 -21.84
N ILE A 186 -6.50 -4.93 -20.83
CA ILE A 186 -7.80 -5.34 -20.28
C ILE A 186 -8.73 -4.16 -20.02
N VAL A 187 -10.02 -4.41 -20.09
CA VAL A 187 -11.03 -3.46 -19.60
C VAL A 187 -11.08 -3.53 -18.08
N SER A 188 -10.92 -2.39 -17.41
CA SER A 188 -11.08 -2.22 -15.97
C SER A 188 -12.14 -1.16 -15.67
N ASN A 189 -12.86 -1.33 -14.57
CA ASN A 189 -13.84 -0.35 -14.07
C ASN A 189 -13.24 0.61 -13.03
N ARG A 190 -11.96 0.49 -12.70
CA ARG A 190 -11.29 1.35 -11.71
C ARG A 190 -11.10 2.80 -12.17
N LEU A 191 -11.18 3.05 -13.47
CA LEU A 191 -11.00 4.37 -14.06
C LEU A 191 -12.34 5.08 -14.21
N VAL A 192 -12.32 6.41 -14.12
CA VAL A 192 -13.50 7.25 -14.28
C VAL A 192 -13.29 8.26 -15.38
N GLU A 193 -12.32 9.16 -15.22
CA GLU A 193 -12.06 10.27 -16.16
C GLU A 193 -10.92 9.94 -17.11
N SER A 194 -9.97 9.13 -16.62
CA SER A 194 -8.84 8.66 -17.42
C SER A 194 -9.25 7.58 -18.44
N PRO A 195 -8.82 7.68 -19.71
CA PRO A 195 -9.18 6.71 -20.76
C PRO A 195 -8.46 5.36 -20.60
N CYS A 196 -7.25 5.34 -20.02
CA CYS A 196 -6.48 4.14 -19.73
C CYS A 196 -5.46 4.40 -18.61
N CYS A 197 -4.88 3.35 -18.04
CA CYS A 197 -3.82 3.44 -17.03
C CYS A 197 -2.87 2.25 -17.12
N ILE A 198 -1.61 2.40 -16.70
CA ILE A 198 -0.69 1.27 -16.58
C ILE A 198 -0.69 0.77 -15.14
N VAL A 199 -1.09 -0.49 -14.93
CA VAL A 199 -1.01 -1.16 -13.63
C VAL A 199 0.21 -2.08 -13.57
N THR A 200 0.66 -2.33 -12.35
CA THR A 200 1.69 -3.35 -12.09
C THR A 200 1.04 -4.69 -11.76
N SER A 201 1.71 -5.79 -12.09
CA SER A 201 1.27 -7.13 -11.68
C SER A 201 1.14 -7.26 -10.16
N GLN A 202 0.41 -8.27 -9.67
CA GLN A 202 0.24 -8.50 -8.23
C GLN A 202 1.59 -8.73 -7.53
N TYR A 203 2.51 -9.40 -8.22
CA TYR A 203 3.85 -9.72 -7.75
C TYR A 203 4.89 -8.77 -8.35
N GLY A 204 6.03 -8.67 -7.67
CA GLY A 204 7.10 -7.74 -8.04
C GLY A 204 6.90 -6.32 -7.49
N TRP A 205 7.78 -5.43 -7.95
CA TRP A 205 7.83 -4.04 -7.53
C TRP A 205 6.69 -3.21 -8.15
N THR A 206 6.09 -2.34 -7.34
CA THR A 206 5.22 -1.27 -7.83
C THR A 206 6.02 -0.28 -8.70
N ALA A 207 5.33 0.60 -9.43
CA ALA A 207 6.00 1.65 -10.19
C ALA A 207 6.85 2.57 -9.29
N ASN A 208 6.35 2.90 -8.09
CA ASN A 208 7.07 3.71 -7.12
C ASN A 208 8.24 2.96 -6.49
N MET A 209 8.10 1.67 -6.18
CA MET A 209 9.23 0.85 -5.75
C MET A 209 10.31 0.72 -6.84
N GLU A 210 9.91 0.48 -8.10
CA GLU A 210 10.86 0.41 -9.23
C GLU A 210 11.67 1.70 -9.35
N ARG A 211 11.04 2.86 -9.15
CA ARG A 211 11.68 4.18 -9.11
C ARG A 211 12.66 4.32 -7.94
N ILE A 212 12.25 3.99 -6.71
CA ILE A 212 13.13 4.05 -5.52
C ILE A 212 14.35 3.14 -5.73
N MET A 213 14.13 1.92 -6.19
CA MET A 213 15.20 0.95 -6.44
C MET A 213 16.16 1.45 -7.52
N LYS A 214 15.65 2.06 -8.60
CA LYS A 214 16.50 2.63 -9.67
C LYS A 214 17.35 3.80 -9.20
N ALA A 215 16.89 4.57 -8.24
CA ALA A 215 17.63 5.70 -7.66
C ALA A 215 18.69 5.28 -6.63
N GLN A 216 18.69 4.01 -6.18
CA GLN A 216 19.61 3.53 -5.15
C GLN A 216 21.01 3.23 -5.73
N ALA A 217 22.02 3.98 -5.29
CA ALA A 217 23.39 3.92 -5.83
C ALA A 217 24.13 2.59 -5.59
N LEU A 218 23.86 1.89 -4.48
CA LEU A 218 24.56 0.65 -4.11
C LEU A 218 23.83 -0.63 -4.55
N ARG A 219 22.82 -0.52 -5.41
CA ARG A 219 21.99 -1.65 -5.82
C ARG A 219 22.65 -2.44 -6.95
N ASP A 220 22.68 -3.77 -6.81
CA ASP A 220 23.01 -4.67 -7.91
C ASP A 220 21.90 -4.65 -8.99
N THR A 221 22.26 -4.28 -10.21
CA THR A 221 21.34 -4.18 -11.36
C THR A 221 20.75 -5.54 -11.78
N SER A 222 21.39 -6.66 -11.41
CA SER A 222 20.91 -8.00 -11.71
C SER A 222 19.54 -8.31 -11.05
N THR A 223 19.28 -7.71 -9.89
CA THR A 223 18.03 -7.90 -9.12
C THR A 223 16.79 -7.35 -9.82
N MET A 224 16.95 -6.41 -10.75
CA MET A 224 15.83 -5.82 -11.50
C MET A 224 15.11 -6.83 -12.39
N GLY A 225 15.83 -7.80 -12.98
CA GLY A 225 15.26 -8.70 -13.98
C GLY A 225 14.12 -9.56 -13.45
N TYR A 226 14.21 -9.98 -12.19
CA TYR A 226 13.20 -10.82 -11.54
C TYR A 226 12.15 -10.02 -10.75
N MET A 227 12.51 -8.81 -10.29
CA MET A 227 11.65 -8.02 -9.39
C MET A 227 10.86 -6.93 -10.12
N ALA A 228 11.24 -6.54 -11.34
CA ALA A 228 10.45 -5.63 -12.14
C ALA A 228 9.09 -6.26 -12.45
N ALA A 229 8.03 -5.67 -11.90
CA ALA A 229 6.68 -6.13 -12.18
C ALA A 229 6.37 -5.94 -13.66
N LYS A 230 5.60 -6.89 -14.18
CA LYS A 230 5.07 -6.79 -15.52
C LYS A 230 3.99 -5.69 -15.53
N LYS A 231 3.87 -5.03 -16.68
CA LYS A 231 3.02 -3.85 -16.86
C LYS A 231 1.81 -4.25 -17.70
N HIS A 232 0.62 -3.96 -17.20
CA HIS A 232 -0.64 -4.17 -17.93
C HIS A 232 -1.32 -2.83 -18.19
N LEU A 233 -2.02 -2.74 -19.32
CA LEU A 233 -2.86 -1.62 -19.70
C LEU A 233 -4.33 -1.93 -19.40
#